data_AF-A0A2E1MZE9-F1
#
_entry.id   AF-A0A2E1MZE9-F1
#
_cell.length_a   1.000
_cell.length_b   1.000
_cell.length_c   1.000
_cell.angle_alpha   90.00
_cell.angle_beta   90.00
_cell.angle_gamma   90.00
#
_symmetry.space_group_name_H-M   'P 1'
#
loop_
_entity.id
_entity.type
_entity.pdbx_description
1 polymer ?
#
loop_
_entity_poly.entity_id
_entity_poly.type
_entity_poly.pdbx_seq_one_letter_code
_entity_poly.pdbx_strand_id
1 'polypeptide(L)'
;MINWIKIEDEIPEEGKRLLYFFEGTGVWAGFYYGRDESYPSSNDHVFGCEAGFLTGDVTHYCYIDYPEGGEWRVEADKEFSKEAKKEMLHSRYPLGLRNSIWNQ
;
A
#
# COMPACT_ATOMS: atom_id res chain seq x y z
N MET A 1 -11.31 18.69 6.52
CA MET A 1 -10.57 18.20 7.71
C MET A 1 -10.15 16.79 7.37
N ILE A 2 -8.87 16.45 7.50
CA ILE A 2 -8.40 15.08 7.18
C ILE A 2 -8.91 14.15 8.28
N ASN A 3 -9.62 13.09 7.90
CA ASN A 3 -10.15 12.10 8.84
C ASN A 3 -9.16 10.94 8.97
N TRP A 4 -8.38 10.93 10.04
CA TRP A 4 -7.46 9.83 10.36
C TRP A 4 -8.20 8.70 11.04
N ILE A 5 -8.06 7.50 10.49
CA ILE A 5 -8.70 6.27 10.92
C ILE A 5 -7.61 5.35 11.46
N LYS A 6 -7.84 4.75 12.65
CA LYS A 6 -6.92 3.74 13.19
C LYS A 6 -7.06 2.46 12.41
N ILE A 7 -5.93 1.83 12.10
CA ILE A 7 -5.91 0.57 11.35
C ILE A 7 -6.65 -0.57 12.08
N GLU A 8 -6.69 -0.51 13.42
CA GLU A 8 -7.39 -1.48 14.27
C GLU A 8 -8.92 -1.31 14.25
N ASP A 9 -9.41 -0.11 13.93
CA ASP A 9 -10.84 0.20 13.90
C ASP A 9 -11.46 -0.16 12.54
N GLU A 10 -10.73 0.10 11.45
CA GLU A 10 -11.19 -0.17 10.07
C GLU A 10 -10.01 -0.57 9.16
N ILE A 11 -10.21 -1.59 8.34
CA ILE A 11 -9.23 -2.02 7.34
C ILE A 11 -9.45 -1.19 6.07
N PRO A 12 -8.39 -0.57 5.50
CA PRO A 12 -8.50 0.20 4.27
C PRO A 12 -8.92 -0.67 3.07
N GLU A 13 -9.52 -0.03 2.08
CA GLU A 13 -9.79 -0.64 0.78
C GLU A 13 -8.47 -0.83 0.00
N GLU A 14 -8.26 -2.03 -0.56
CA GLU A 14 -7.09 -2.30 -1.39
C GLU A 14 -7.07 -1.44 -2.65
N GLY A 15 -5.89 -0.90 -2.96
CA GLY A 15 -5.65 -0.13 -4.18
C GLY A 15 -6.31 1.25 -4.23
N LYS A 16 -6.97 1.69 -3.17
CA LYS A 16 -7.42 3.08 -3.02
C LYS A 16 -6.29 3.94 -2.45
N ARG A 17 -6.08 5.12 -3.05
CA ARG A 17 -5.01 6.04 -2.63
C ARG A 17 -5.29 6.60 -1.25
N LEU A 18 -4.30 6.54 -0.37
CA LEU A 18 -4.39 7.00 1.00
C LEU A 18 -3.07 7.62 1.46
N LEU A 19 -3.15 8.38 2.55
CA LEU A 19 -1.99 8.67 3.40
C LEU A 19 -1.98 7.67 4.56
N TYR A 20 -0.82 7.17 4.93
CA TYR A 20 -0.64 6.30 6.09
C TYR A 20 0.50 6.84 6.98
N PHE A 21 0.35 6.67 8.29
CA PHE A 21 1.36 7.04 9.28
C PHE A 21 2.09 5.79 9.77
N PHE A 22 3.39 5.73 9.52
CA PHE A 22 4.31 4.69 9.97
C PHE A 22 5.16 5.24 11.12
N GLU A 23 5.15 4.58 12.28
CA GLU A 23 5.74 5.09 13.52
C GLU A 23 7.24 5.43 13.39
N GLY A 24 7.98 4.72 12.52
CA GLY A 24 9.40 4.97 12.29
C GLY A 24 9.75 6.08 11.27
N THR A 25 8.83 6.49 10.40
CA THR A 25 9.17 7.33 9.22
C THR A 25 8.16 8.44 8.94
N GLY A 26 7.03 8.49 9.66
CA GLY A 26 6.02 9.53 9.52
C GLY A 26 4.96 9.22 8.47
N VAL A 27 4.47 10.26 7.79
CA VAL A 27 3.34 10.16 6.85
C VAL A 27 3.82 9.90 5.43
N TRP A 28 3.20 8.93 4.76
CA TRP A 28 3.49 8.54 3.38
C TRP A 28 2.21 8.50 2.55
N ALA A 29 2.34 8.74 1.25
CA ALA A 29 1.26 8.54 0.29
C ALA A 29 1.46 7.22 -0.44
N GLY A 30 0.42 6.40 -0.52
CA GLY A 30 0.49 5.10 -1.19
C GLY A 30 -0.83 4.36 -1.16
N PHE A 31 -0.74 3.03 -1.11
CA PHE A 31 -1.88 2.14 -1.15
C PHE A 31 -1.75 1.06 -0.09
N TYR A 32 -2.90 0.53 0.30
CA TYR A 32 -3.00 -0.71 1.04
C TYR A 32 -3.08 -1.90 0.08
N TYR A 33 -2.38 -2.99 0.41
CA TYR A 33 -2.25 -4.19 -0.42
C TYR A 33 -2.69 -5.48 0.29
N GLY A 34 -3.42 -5.35 1.40
CA GLY A 34 -3.89 -6.49 2.19
C GLY A 34 -2.95 -6.85 3.33
N ARG A 35 -3.04 -8.10 3.78
CA ARG A 35 -2.22 -8.66 4.88
C ARG A 35 -1.22 -9.68 4.35
N ASP A 36 -0.06 -9.78 4.99
CA ASP A 36 0.99 -10.75 4.66
C ASP A 36 1.27 -11.69 5.84
N GLU A 37 0.66 -12.88 5.80
CA GLU A 37 0.78 -13.91 6.85
C GLU A 37 2.22 -14.40 7.08
N SER A 38 3.15 -14.14 6.14
CA SER A 38 4.56 -14.46 6.35
C SER A 38 5.23 -13.55 7.39
N TYR A 39 4.58 -12.44 7.78
CA TYR A 39 5.04 -11.55 8.84
C TYR A 39 4.49 -12.00 10.21
N PRO A 40 5.35 -12.23 11.22
CA PRO A 40 4.96 -12.87 12.49
C PRO A 40 4.19 -11.96 13.47
N SER A 41 3.79 -10.75 13.04
CA SER A 41 3.18 -9.74 13.93
C SER A 41 1.67 -9.64 13.71
N SER A 42 0.94 -9.18 14.73
CA SER A 42 -0.48 -8.82 14.60
C SER A 42 -0.73 -7.64 13.65
N ASN A 43 0.32 -6.92 13.26
CA ASN A 43 0.30 -5.81 12.30
C ASN A 43 0.92 -6.25 10.96
N ASP A 44 0.39 -7.31 10.38
CA ASP A 44 0.77 -7.87 9.08
C ASP A 44 0.18 -7.09 7.89
N HIS A 45 -0.33 -5.88 8.11
CA HIS A 45 -0.85 -5.02 7.06
C HIS A 45 0.28 -4.52 6.14
N VAL A 46 0.05 -4.59 4.82
CA VAL A 46 1.00 -4.19 3.79
C VAL A 46 0.60 -2.86 3.18
N PHE A 47 1.47 -1.88 3.29
CA PHE A 47 1.34 -0.57 2.65
C PHE A 47 2.51 -0.36 1.69
N GLY A 48 2.28 0.31 0.56
CA GLY A 48 3.35 0.55 -0.39
C GLY A 48 3.11 1.68 -1.38
N CYS A 49 4.20 2.07 -2.03
CA CYS A 49 4.27 3.07 -3.09
C CYS A 49 5.44 2.72 -4.03
N GLU A 50 5.77 3.59 -4.99
CA GLU A 50 6.93 3.41 -5.89
C GLU A 50 8.28 3.28 -5.14
N ALA A 51 8.40 3.83 -3.93
CA ALA A 51 9.62 3.75 -3.15
C ALA A 51 9.81 2.39 -2.46
N GLY A 52 8.83 1.49 -2.56
CA GLY A 52 8.81 0.19 -1.91
C GLY A 52 7.58 0.00 -1.02
N PHE A 53 7.66 -1.01 -0.15
CA PHE A 53 6.57 -1.38 0.74
C PHE A 53 7.05 -1.51 2.18
N LEU A 54 6.13 -1.27 3.10
CA LEU A 54 6.29 -1.42 4.53
C LEU A 54 5.20 -2.35 5.05
N THR A 55 5.59 -3.18 6.00
CA THR A 55 4.72 -4.09 6.73
C THR A 55 4.94 -3.84 8.21
N GLY A 56 3.88 -3.86 9.02
CA GLY A 56 3.98 -3.47 10.42
C GLY A 56 3.95 -1.97 10.65
N ASP A 57 3.86 -1.59 11.92
CA ASP A 57 3.99 -0.25 12.51
C ASP A 57 3.22 0.92 11.85
N VAL A 58 2.29 0.64 10.94
CA VAL A 58 1.27 1.59 10.52
C VAL A 58 0.18 1.62 11.57
N THR A 59 -0.17 2.82 12.05
CA THR A 59 -1.17 3.00 13.10
C THR A 59 -2.44 3.69 12.60
N HIS A 60 -2.31 4.59 11.62
CA HIS A 60 -3.41 5.38 11.09
C HIS A 60 -3.31 5.58 9.58
N TYR A 61 -4.46 5.76 8.94
CA TYR A 61 -4.56 6.16 7.54
C TYR A 61 -5.67 7.19 7.33
N CYS A 62 -5.65 7.87 6.19
CA CYS A 62 -6.78 8.65 5.71
C CYS A 62 -6.84 8.59 4.18
N TYR A 63 -8.04 8.52 3.62
CA TYR A 63 -8.21 8.55 2.17
C TYR A 63 -7.85 9.92 1.59
N ILE A 64 -7.29 9.90 0.38
CA ILE A 64 -7.10 11.10 -0.42
C ILE A 64 -8.35 11.26 -1.29
N ASP A 65 -9.16 12.25 -0.95
CA ASP A 65 -10.32 12.64 -1.77
C ASP A 65 -9.88 13.66 -2.82
N TYR A 66 -10.22 13.40 -4.08
CA TYR A 66 -10.00 14.34 -5.16
C TYR A 66 -11.19 15.28 -5.32
N PRO A 67 -10.95 16.55 -5.67
CA PRO A 67 -12.02 17.47 -6.01
C PRO A 67 -12.74 17.02 -7.30
N GLU A 68 -13.91 17.62 -7.56
CA GLU A 68 -14.68 17.42 -8.80
C GLU A 68 -13.80 17.59 -10.05
N GLY A 69 -13.95 16.71 -11.04
CA GLY A 69 -13.06 16.65 -12.21
C GLY A 69 -11.78 15.84 -11.98
N GLY A 70 -11.62 15.22 -10.81
CA GLY A 70 -10.49 14.37 -10.42
C GLY A 70 -10.63 12.90 -10.78
N GLU A 71 -11.66 12.49 -11.52
CA GLU A 71 -11.98 11.09 -11.83
C GLU A 71 -10.83 10.40 -12.56
N TRP A 72 -10.11 11.13 -13.41
CA TRP A 72 -8.91 10.62 -14.10
C TRP A 72 -7.79 10.23 -13.14
N ARG A 73 -7.71 10.86 -11.97
CA ARG A 73 -6.72 10.50 -10.93
C ARG A 73 -7.08 9.20 -10.25
N VAL A 74 -8.37 8.92 -10.06
CA VAL A 74 -8.83 7.64 -9.52
C VAL A 74 -8.46 6.49 -10.46
N GLU A 75 -8.62 6.69 -11.77
CA GLU A 75 -8.20 5.68 -12.75
C GLU A 75 -6.66 5.55 -12.83
N ALA A 76 -5.93 6.67 -12.79
CA ALA A 76 -4.48 6.64 -12.75
C ALA A 76 -3.94 5.95 -11.47
N ASP A 77 -4.59 6.16 -10.32
CA ASP A 77 -4.24 5.52 -9.05
C ASP A 77 -4.45 4.00 -9.10
N LYS A 78 -5.51 3.53 -9.78
CA LYS A 78 -5.74 2.09 -9.99
C LYS A 78 -4.62 1.47 -10.82
N GLU A 79 -4.18 2.14 -11.88
CA GLU A 79 -3.08 1.67 -12.72
C GLU A 79 -1.76 1.67 -11.94
N PHE A 80 -1.45 2.79 -11.27
CA PHE A 80 -0.23 2.93 -10.49
C PHE A 80 -0.18 1.94 -9.32
N SER A 81 -1.30 1.69 -8.65
CA SER A 81 -1.42 0.67 -7.60
C SER A 81 -1.05 -0.73 -8.10
N LYS A 82 -1.49 -1.10 -9.32
CA LYS A 82 -1.17 -2.40 -9.93
C LYS A 82 0.31 -2.54 -10.24
N GLU A 83 0.93 -1.52 -10.84
CA GLU A 83 2.37 -1.56 -11.14
C GLU A 83 3.21 -1.59 -9.87
N ALA A 84 2.88 -0.76 -8.86
CA ALA A 84 3.55 -0.80 -7.57
C ALA A 84 3.39 -2.17 -6.86
N LYS A 85 2.21 -2.81 -6.95
CA LYS A 85 1.99 -4.18 -6.43
C LYS A 85 2.87 -5.20 -7.14
N LYS A 86 3.05 -5.07 -8.45
CA LYS A 86 3.91 -5.94 -9.26
C LYS A 86 5.39 -5.77 -8.90
N GLU A 87 5.86 -4.53 -8.76
CA GLU A 87 7.24 -4.26 -8.31
C GLU A 87 7.48 -4.75 -6.88
N MET A 88 6.51 -4.56 -5.98
CA MET A 88 6.54 -5.10 -4.62
C MET A 88 6.71 -6.63 -4.65
N LEU A 89 5.86 -7.35 -5.39
CA LEU A 89 5.96 -8.80 -5.52
C LEU A 89 7.28 -9.25 -6.15
N HIS A 90 7.80 -8.48 -7.12
CA HIS A 90 9.08 -8.76 -7.76
C HIS A 90 10.27 -8.57 -6.80
N SER A 91 10.21 -7.54 -5.95
CA SER A 91 11.27 -7.22 -4.98
C SER A 91 11.30 -8.17 -3.79
N ARG A 92 10.16 -8.81 -3.45
CA ARG A 92 10.03 -9.79 -2.36
C ARG A 92 10.95 -11.01 -2.52
N TYR A 93 11.34 -11.36 -3.75
CA TYR A 93 12.23 -12.50 -4.00
C TYR A 93 13.70 -12.07 -4.10
N PRO A 94 14.64 -12.89 -3.57
CA PRO A 94 16.07 -12.70 -3.81
C PRO A 94 16.35 -12.58 -5.31
N LEU A 95 17.36 -11.79 -5.69
CA LEU A 95 17.71 -11.51 -7.09
C LEU A 95 17.81 -12.77 -7.98
N GLY A 96 18.13 -13.94 -7.42
CA GLY A 96 18.22 -15.22 -8.14
C GLY A 96 16.90 -15.98 -8.38
N LEU A 97 15.78 -15.59 -7.76
CA LEU A 97 14.48 -16.29 -7.88
C LEU A 97 13.43 -15.50 -8.68
N ARG A 98 13.74 -14.25 -9.06
CA ARG A 98 12.83 -13.29 -9.70
C ARG A 98 12.33 -13.68 -11.10
N ASN A 99 13.05 -14.55 -11.81
CA ASN A 99 12.75 -14.90 -13.21
C ASN A 99 11.75 -16.05 -13.38
N SER A 100 11.29 -16.70 -12.31
CA SER A 100 10.38 -17.84 -12.39
C SER A 100 8.90 -17.46 -12.55
N ILE A 101 8.54 -16.22 -12.22
CA ILE A 101 7.15 -15.75 -12.12
C ILE A 101 6.58 -15.28 -13.48
N TRP A 102 7.45 -15.08 -14.49
CA TRP A 102 7.08 -14.59 -15.82
C TRP A 102 6.93 -15.70 -16.88
N ASN A 103 7.10 -16.97 -16.50
CA ASN A 103 7.04 -18.13 -17.40
C ASN A 103 5.80 -19.03 -17.16
N GLN A 104 4.74 -18.52 -16.54
CA GLN A 104 3.45 -19.22 -16.40
C GLN A 104 2.31 -18.39 -16.96
#